data_AF-A0A1Q6V0P2-F1
#
_entry.id   AF-A0A1Q6V0P2-F1
#
_cell.length_a   1.000
_cell.length_b   1.000
_cell.length_c   1.000
_cell.angle_alpha   90.00
_cell.angle_beta   90.00
_cell.angle_gamma   90.00
#
_symmetry.space_group_name_H-M   'P 1'
#
loop_
_entity.id
_entity.type
_entity.pdbx_description
1 polymer ?
#
loop_
_entity_poly.entity_id
_entity_poly.type
_entity_poly.pdbx_seq_one_letter_code
_entity_poly.pdbx_strand_id
1 'polypeptide(L)'
;MVKTRQMIHGITYDSEESEVDDITWNDLDMDNVFFRINHTQSFLGEQILYHRLHNTNSKRDWDLFEKKVKFFDENEDLRIRLEKRLHGIGKAQESYYLTRLIKHTSDAGIKETVILRLLQIILLVCLVGAIFFKQTICMIGLIIIVAVNITVYTYKKTKTEGMLTCFKNLSIIIKFCQFIRSQKDLPAFIYKGEINNDIDKLKKLAKMTGAFSSNRIMSNSDPQALFVDYLMGITLWDLTNYNHIIKVIKGNEDAVMRVLQYVGEIDMDISIASFRRSVDKYCLPDFKNNRINIKLQKQPKFIVSGSATELTASQIAKLKDEYEECLYSYSLKIDDIIKGVNQEFIERICCHLAKGNNVLVYTSDLIQNREEFQQFLLDNEMSFEGFLTKVSGYLSNLVELTLNNISAILILIGGETSFECCNAINSEILQVIDEVTYAIPLCMDYKAQLIVTKSGNLGNANTLVDIIKYFDCHDDE
;
A
#
# COMPACT_ATOMS: atom_id res chain seq x y z
N MET A 1 3.12 -1.68 -13.31
CA MET A 1 3.16 -1.65 -11.83
C MET A 1 3.03 -0.23 -11.27
N VAL A 2 3.96 0.70 -11.52
CA VAL A 2 3.92 2.07 -10.94
C VAL A 2 2.60 2.83 -11.19
N LYS A 3 2.05 2.77 -12.40
CA LYS A 3 0.73 3.39 -12.71
C LYS A 3 -0.44 2.75 -11.94
N THR A 4 -0.37 1.44 -11.68
CA THR A 4 -1.37 0.70 -10.91
C THR A 4 -1.29 1.11 -9.43
N ARG A 5 -0.08 1.19 -8.85
CA ARG A 5 0.14 1.64 -7.46
C ARG A 5 -0.40 3.06 -7.22
N GLN A 6 -0.15 4.01 -8.13
CA GLN A 6 -0.66 5.39 -8.02
C GLN A 6 -2.19 5.50 -8.11
N MET A 7 -2.85 4.58 -8.84
CA MET A 7 -4.31 4.55 -8.97
C MET A 7 -5.01 3.96 -7.73
N ILE A 8 -4.31 3.16 -6.94
CA ILE A 8 -4.92 2.36 -5.86
C ILE A 8 -5.00 3.11 -4.52
N HIS A 9 -4.23 4.19 -4.32
CA HIS A 9 -4.21 4.99 -3.08
C HIS A 9 -5.46 5.87 -2.82
N GLY A 10 -6.59 5.58 -3.46
CA GLY A 10 -7.70 6.51 -3.56
C GLY A 10 -8.62 6.63 -2.34
N ILE A 11 -8.88 5.55 -1.60
CA ILE A 11 -10.03 5.50 -0.66
C ILE A 11 -9.71 6.11 0.71
N THR A 12 -8.46 6.08 1.15
CA THR A 12 -8.06 6.50 2.49
C THR A 12 -7.13 7.70 2.39
N TYR A 13 -7.63 8.89 2.76
CA TYR A 13 -6.78 10.00 3.17
C TYR A 13 -6.49 9.78 4.65
N ASP A 14 -5.25 9.52 5.00
CA ASP A 14 -4.37 10.59 5.48
C ASP A 14 -2.93 10.14 5.23
N SER A 15 -2.06 11.13 5.19
CA SER A 15 -0.60 11.02 5.16
C SER A 15 -0.04 10.38 6.43
N GLU A 16 -0.60 9.25 6.87
CA GLU A 16 0.18 8.33 7.70
C GLU A 16 1.16 7.70 6.72
N GLU A 17 2.46 7.90 6.95
CA GLU A 17 3.50 7.14 6.26
C GLU A 17 3.07 5.67 6.29
N SER A 18 2.94 5.06 5.11
CA SER A 18 2.60 3.65 5.03
C SER A 18 3.59 2.87 5.90
N GLU A 19 3.09 2.13 6.88
CA GLU A 19 3.94 1.36 7.81
C GLU A 19 4.88 0.41 7.04
N VAL A 20 4.42 -0.08 5.89
CA VAL A 20 5.23 -0.80 4.91
C VAL A 20 5.62 0.16 3.79
N ASP A 21 6.90 0.53 3.74
CA ASP A 21 7.46 1.38 2.68
C ASP A 21 7.71 0.59 1.38
N ASP A 22 7.97 1.32 0.27
CA ASP A 22 8.18 0.72 -1.05
C ASP A 22 9.40 -0.22 -1.12
N ILE A 23 10.45 -0.01 -0.31
CA ILE A 23 11.62 -0.89 -0.26
C ILE A 23 11.19 -2.21 0.38
N THR A 24 10.60 -2.15 1.57
CA THR A 24 10.08 -3.33 2.28
C THR A 24 9.06 -4.10 1.43
N TRP A 25 8.16 -3.39 0.73
CA TRP A 25 7.18 -3.99 -0.18
C TRP A 25 7.84 -4.78 -1.31
N ASN A 26 8.90 -4.23 -1.91
CA ASN A 26 9.62 -4.89 -3.00
C ASN A 26 10.48 -6.06 -2.49
N ASP A 27 11.15 -5.91 -1.34
CA ASP A 27 11.98 -6.96 -0.73
C ASP A 27 11.15 -8.22 -0.40
N LEU A 28 9.89 -8.02 0.02
CA LEU A 28 8.95 -9.10 0.31
C LEU A 28 8.18 -9.61 -0.93
N ASP A 29 8.48 -9.08 -2.13
CA ASP A 29 7.77 -9.38 -3.38
C ASP A 29 6.24 -9.27 -3.24
N MET A 30 5.79 -8.24 -2.53
CA MET A 30 4.39 -8.09 -2.13
C MET A 30 3.46 -7.82 -3.32
N ASP A 31 3.98 -7.44 -4.48
CA ASP A 31 3.19 -7.38 -5.71
C ASP A 31 2.64 -8.77 -6.07
N ASN A 32 3.47 -9.81 -6.03
CA ASN A 32 3.04 -11.18 -6.31
C ASN A 32 2.07 -11.71 -5.23
N VAL A 33 2.34 -11.39 -3.97
CA VAL A 33 1.43 -11.69 -2.85
C VAL A 33 0.06 -11.03 -3.06
N PHE A 34 0.04 -9.74 -3.38
CA PHE A 34 -1.18 -8.99 -3.65
C PHE A 34 -1.96 -9.58 -4.82
N PHE A 35 -1.30 -9.87 -5.96
CA PHE A 35 -1.96 -10.48 -7.11
C PHE A 35 -2.56 -11.86 -6.78
N ARG A 36 -1.88 -12.64 -5.93
CA ARG A 36 -2.37 -13.95 -5.52
C ARG A 36 -3.60 -13.88 -4.62
N ILE A 37 -3.68 -12.88 -3.74
CA ILE A 37 -4.79 -12.67 -2.80
C ILE A 37 -5.99 -11.97 -3.48
N ASN A 38 -5.72 -11.12 -4.46
CA ASN A 38 -6.71 -10.24 -5.08
C ASN A 38 -7.68 -10.97 -6.04
N HIS A 39 -8.74 -11.53 -5.46
CA HIS A 39 -9.92 -12.08 -6.13
C HIS A 39 -11.13 -11.13 -6.06
N THR A 40 -10.90 -9.88 -5.66
CA THR A 40 -11.94 -8.84 -5.54
C THR A 40 -12.68 -8.63 -6.86
N GLN A 41 -13.97 -8.32 -6.80
CA GLN A 41 -14.82 -8.09 -7.97
C GLN A 41 -14.98 -6.60 -8.32
N SER A 42 -14.51 -5.71 -7.46
CA SER A 42 -14.59 -4.26 -7.61
C SER A 42 -13.23 -3.57 -7.44
N PHE A 43 -13.08 -2.42 -8.09
CA PHE A 43 -11.93 -1.54 -7.86
C PHE A 43 -11.83 -1.08 -6.40
N LEU A 44 -12.96 -0.98 -5.70
CA LEU A 44 -13.00 -0.58 -4.29
C LEU A 44 -12.39 -1.65 -3.37
N GLY A 45 -12.75 -2.91 -3.59
CA GLY A 45 -12.15 -4.04 -2.86
C GLY A 45 -10.64 -4.09 -3.07
N GLU A 46 -10.19 -3.89 -4.31
CA GLU A 46 -8.77 -3.85 -4.65
C GLU A 46 -8.01 -2.72 -3.93
N GLN A 47 -8.61 -1.52 -3.89
CA GLN A 47 -8.07 -0.36 -3.18
C GLN A 47 -7.98 -0.59 -1.66
N ILE A 48 -9.03 -1.15 -1.05
CA ILE A 48 -9.02 -1.48 0.38
C ILE A 48 -8.01 -2.59 0.70
N LEU A 49 -7.93 -3.63 -0.15
CA LEU A 49 -6.96 -4.73 0.03
C LEU A 49 -5.53 -4.20 0.01
N TYR A 50 -5.18 -3.43 -1.01
CA TYR A 50 -3.83 -2.87 -1.13
C TYR A 50 -3.49 -1.94 0.03
N HIS A 51 -4.42 -1.05 0.40
CA HIS A 51 -4.26 -0.17 1.54
C HIS A 51 -4.07 -0.97 2.84
N ARG A 52 -4.79 -2.08 3.00
CA ARG A 52 -4.68 -2.96 4.18
C ARG A 52 -3.32 -3.65 4.26
N LEU A 53 -2.73 -4.04 3.14
CA LEU A 53 -1.40 -4.65 3.11
C LEU A 53 -0.28 -3.63 3.41
N HIS A 54 -0.48 -2.34 3.14
CA HIS A 54 0.48 -1.28 3.45
C HIS A 54 0.36 -0.73 4.89
N ASN A 55 -0.74 -1.03 5.58
CA ASN A 55 -1.05 -0.48 6.90
C ASN A 55 -1.46 -1.62 7.85
N THR A 56 -0.50 -2.07 8.64
CA THR A 56 -0.58 -3.20 9.56
C THR A 56 -1.11 -2.85 10.96
N ASN A 57 -1.42 -1.57 11.21
CA ASN A 57 -1.86 -0.98 12.48
C ASN A 57 -2.63 -1.93 13.43
N SER A 58 -2.07 -2.10 14.63
CA SER A 58 -2.54 -2.96 15.72
C SER A 58 -3.83 -2.50 16.40
N LYS A 59 -4.31 -1.28 16.15
CA LYS A 59 -5.58 -0.76 16.71
C LYS A 59 -6.84 -1.30 16.03
N ARG A 60 -6.70 -2.18 15.04
CA ARG A 60 -7.84 -2.78 14.33
C ARG A 60 -8.44 -3.93 15.12
N ASP A 61 -9.77 -4.04 15.03
CA ASP A 61 -10.52 -5.17 15.58
C ASP A 61 -10.33 -6.40 14.69
N TRP A 62 -9.24 -7.13 14.93
CA TRP A 62 -8.90 -8.37 14.22
C TRP A 62 -9.94 -9.46 14.44
N ASP A 63 -10.54 -9.53 15.64
CA ASP A 63 -11.59 -10.50 15.95
C ASP A 63 -12.83 -10.29 15.08
N LEU A 64 -13.25 -9.03 14.91
CA LEU A 64 -14.34 -8.69 14.01
C LEU A 64 -14.00 -9.04 12.55
N PHE A 65 -12.78 -8.71 12.10
CA PHE A 65 -12.34 -9.06 10.74
C PHE A 65 -12.38 -10.57 10.50
N GLU A 66 -11.81 -11.36 11.40
CA GLU A 66 -11.81 -12.82 11.33
C GLU A 66 -13.23 -13.40 11.33
N LYS A 67 -14.12 -12.83 12.16
CA LYS A 67 -15.53 -13.21 12.19
C LYS A 67 -16.24 -12.97 10.85
N LYS A 68 -15.92 -11.88 10.15
CA LYS A 68 -16.48 -11.60 8.82
C LYS A 68 -15.96 -12.56 7.76
N VAL A 69 -14.64 -12.78 7.72
CA VAL A 69 -14.01 -13.70 6.75
C VAL A 69 -14.58 -15.12 6.93
N LYS A 70 -14.65 -15.60 8.17
CA LYS A 70 -15.24 -16.91 8.49
C LYS A 70 -16.70 -17.01 8.07
N PHE A 71 -17.50 -15.97 8.30
CA PHE A 71 -18.89 -15.96 7.86
C PHE A 71 -19.02 -16.11 6.34
N PHE A 72 -18.21 -15.39 5.55
CA PHE A 72 -18.26 -15.50 4.09
C PHE A 72 -17.72 -16.83 3.56
N ASP A 73 -16.79 -17.48 4.26
CA ASP A 73 -16.33 -18.82 3.91
C ASP A 73 -17.44 -19.87 4.12
N GLU A 74 -18.13 -19.81 5.27
CA GLU A 74 -19.21 -20.74 5.64
C GLU A 74 -20.50 -20.54 4.82
N ASN A 75 -20.80 -19.32 4.37
CA ASN A 75 -22.05 -18.96 3.69
C ASN A 75 -21.87 -18.77 2.18
N GLU A 76 -21.61 -19.87 1.46
CA GLU A 76 -21.32 -19.88 0.03
C GLU A 76 -22.43 -19.24 -0.83
N ASP A 77 -23.71 -19.59 -0.62
CA ASP A 77 -24.81 -19.07 -1.43
C ASP A 77 -24.95 -17.54 -1.33
N LEU A 78 -24.77 -16.99 -0.13
CA LEU A 78 -24.82 -15.55 0.10
C LEU A 78 -23.59 -14.87 -0.50
N ARG A 79 -22.40 -15.45 -0.33
CA ARG A 79 -21.15 -14.97 -0.94
C ARG A 79 -21.29 -14.85 -2.45
N ILE A 80 -21.74 -15.90 -3.15
CA ILE A 80 -21.93 -15.91 -4.61
C ILE A 80 -22.91 -14.81 -5.05
N ARG A 81 -24.00 -14.59 -4.31
CA ARG A 81 -24.96 -13.51 -4.63
C ARG A 81 -24.31 -12.12 -4.50
N LEU A 82 -23.50 -11.90 -3.46
CA LEU A 82 -22.79 -10.66 -3.25
C LEU A 82 -21.73 -10.43 -4.34
N GLU A 83 -20.91 -11.44 -4.65
CA GLU A 83 -19.89 -11.39 -5.71
C GLU A 83 -20.51 -11.05 -7.07
N LYS A 84 -21.62 -11.70 -7.45
CA LYS A 84 -22.34 -11.38 -8.69
C LYS A 84 -22.76 -9.91 -8.77
N ARG A 85 -23.12 -9.31 -7.63
CA ARG A 85 -23.54 -7.91 -7.58
C ARG A 85 -22.33 -6.95 -7.54
N LEU A 86 -21.26 -7.32 -6.84
CA LEU A 86 -19.98 -6.60 -6.82
C LEU A 86 -19.31 -6.58 -8.21
N HIS A 87 -19.43 -7.67 -8.97
CA HIS A 87 -18.94 -7.75 -10.35
C HIS A 87 -19.55 -6.67 -11.25
N GLY A 88 -20.78 -6.24 -10.95
CA GLY A 88 -21.43 -5.12 -11.65
C GLY A 88 -20.75 -3.76 -11.44
N ILE A 89 -19.95 -3.59 -10.37
CA ILE A 89 -19.10 -2.41 -10.15
C ILE A 89 -17.85 -2.53 -11.05
N GLY A 90 -17.20 -3.70 -11.04
CA GLY A 90 -16.06 -4.01 -11.89
C GLY A 90 -14.79 -3.22 -11.58
N LYS A 91 -13.82 -3.30 -12.50
CA LYS A 91 -12.46 -2.74 -12.37
C LYS A 91 -12.05 -1.85 -13.55
N ALA A 92 -12.99 -1.06 -14.06
CA ALA A 92 -12.68 -0.13 -15.16
C ALA A 92 -11.69 0.93 -14.68
N GLN A 93 -10.66 1.23 -15.50
CA GLN A 93 -9.54 2.10 -15.11
C GLN A 93 -9.97 3.49 -14.65
N GLU A 94 -10.99 4.09 -15.29
CA GLU A 94 -11.50 5.40 -14.89
C GLU A 94 -12.08 5.42 -13.47
N SER A 95 -12.52 4.26 -12.97
CA SER A 95 -13.18 4.13 -11.67
C SER A 95 -12.25 4.36 -10.50
N TYR A 96 -10.96 4.05 -10.65
CA TYR A 96 -9.96 4.22 -9.60
C TYR A 96 -9.76 5.68 -9.21
N TYR A 97 -10.07 6.61 -10.11
CA TYR A 97 -9.99 8.05 -9.87
C TYR A 97 -11.24 8.61 -9.15
N LEU A 98 -12.28 7.79 -8.92
CA LEU A 98 -13.56 8.22 -8.36
C LEU A 98 -13.37 9.00 -7.05
N THR A 99 -12.59 8.47 -6.11
CA THR A 99 -12.38 9.09 -4.80
C THR A 99 -11.66 10.43 -4.90
N ARG A 100 -10.65 10.51 -5.80
CA ARG A 100 -9.93 11.76 -6.08
C ARG A 100 -10.85 12.78 -6.73
N LEU A 101 -11.69 12.35 -7.67
CA LEU A 101 -12.64 13.20 -8.37
C LEU A 101 -13.73 13.72 -7.43
N ILE A 102 -14.26 12.90 -6.51
CA ILE A 102 -15.21 13.33 -5.47
C ILE A 102 -14.61 14.46 -4.63
N LYS A 103 -13.35 14.34 -4.20
CA LYS A 103 -12.68 15.38 -3.38
C LYS A 103 -12.42 16.69 -4.12
N HIS A 104 -12.25 16.64 -5.43
CA HIS A 104 -12.04 17.84 -6.27
C HIS A 104 -13.32 18.26 -7.01
N THR A 105 -14.50 17.82 -6.56
CA THR A 105 -15.80 18.15 -7.19
C THR A 105 -16.13 19.64 -7.16
N SER A 106 -15.45 20.46 -6.34
CA SER A 106 -15.71 21.88 -6.15
C SER A 106 -15.69 22.70 -7.45
N ASP A 107 -14.88 22.31 -8.43
CA ASP A 107 -14.71 23.04 -9.70
C ASP A 107 -15.41 22.37 -10.91
N ALA A 108 -16.06 21.21 -10.70
CA ALA A 108 -16.55 20.37 -11.79
C ALA A 108 -17.93 20.79 -12.34
N GLY A 109 -18.59 21.80 -11.76
CA GLY A 109 -19.93 22.24 -12.15
C GLY A 109 -20.00 22.93 -13.52
N ILE A 110 -21.07 22.65 -14.28
CA ILE A 110 -21.32 23.30 -15.57
C ILE A 110 -21.88 24.71 -15.32
N LYS A 111 -21.06 25.75 -15.55
CA LYS A 111 -21.41 27.16 -15.31
C LYS A 111 -22.61 27.63 -16.15
N GLU A 112 -22.81 27.07 -17.34
CA GLU A 112 -23.84 27.48 -18.30
C GLU A 112 -25.20 26.78 -18.12
N THR A 113 -25.57 26.38 -16.90
CA THR A 113 -26.82 25.63 -16.63
C THR A 113 -28.08 26.38 -17.06
N VAL A 114 -28.04 27.71 -17.07
CA VAL A 114 -29.17 28.56 -17.51
C VAL A 114 -29.38 28.44 -19.02
N ILE A 115 -28.30 28.42 -19.79
CA ILE A 115 -28.34 28.27 -21.26
C ILE A 115 -28.90 26.89 -21.62
N LEU A 116 -28.45 25.83 -20.94
CA LEU A 116 -28.96 24.47 -21.16
C LEU A 116 -30.46 24.36 -20.87
N ARG A 117 -30.94 24.99 -19.79
CA ARG A 117 -32.38 25.02 -19.46
C ARG A 117 -33.20 25.85 -20.45
N LEU A 118 -32.64 26.95 -20.97
CA LEU A 118 -33.30 27.73 -22.01
C LEU A 118 -33.49 26.90 -23.29
N LEU A 119 -32.46 26.15 -23.70
CA LEU A 119 -32.54 25.24 -24.86
C LEU A 119 -33.61 24.14 -24.69
N GLN A 120 -33.79 23.62 -23.47
CA GLN A 120 -34.87 22.68 -23.14
C GLN A 120 -36.26 23.30 -23.25
N ILE A 121 -36.43 24.55 -22.78
CA ILE A 121 -37.70 25.28 -22.88
C ILE A 121 -38.02 25.57 -24.35
N ILE A 122 -37.05 26.01 -25.15
CA ILE A 122 -37.21 26.28 -26.58
C ILE A 122 -37.62 24.99 -27.30
N LEU A 123 -36.96 23.86 -27.01
CA LEU A 123 -37.33 22.55 -27.55
C LEU A 123 -38.80 22.20 -27.25
N LEU A 124 -39.24 22.39 -26.00
CA LEU A 124 -40.62 22.12 -25.59
C LEU A 124 -41.62 23.02 -26.31
N VAL A 125 -41.33 24.33 -26.42
CA VAL A 125 -42.19 25.30 -27.10
C VAL A 125 -42.29 24.97 -28.60
N CYS A 126 -41.19 24.63 -29.26
CA CYS A 126 -41.19 24.21 -30.66
C CYS A 126 -41.98 22.90 -30.86
N LEU A 127 -41.86 21.94 -29.94
CA LEU A 127 -42.58 20.67 -29.99
C LEU A 127 -44.10 20.88 -29.84
N VAL A 128 -44.53 21.63 -28.83
CA VAL A 128 -45.95 21.97 -28.61
C VAL A 128 -46.50 22.78 -29.79
N GLY A 129 -45.73 23.77 -30.26
CA GLY A 129 -46.06 24.59 -31.43
C GLY A 129 -46.32 23.75 -32.68
N ALA A 130 -45.43 22.79 -32.95
CA ALA A 130 -45.52 21.87 -34.08
C ALA A 130 -46.76 20.96 -34.01
N ILE A 131 -47.09 20.42 -32.82
CA ILE A 131 -48.20 19.48 -32.63
C ILE A 131 -49.56 20.19 -32.74
N PHE A 132 -49.73 21.33 -32.07
CA PHE A 132 -51.04 21.97 -31.92
C PHE A 132 -51.37 22.95 -33.06
N PHE A 133 -50.38 23.69 -33.56
CA PHE A 133 -50.62 24.76 -34.55
C PHE A 133 -50.26 24.35 -35.98
N LYS A 134 -49.62 23.18 -36.17
CA LYS A 134 -49.18 22.63 -37.47
C LYS A 134 -48.44 23.65 -38.36
N GLN A 135 -47.74 24.60 -37.73
CA GLN A 135 -47.10 25.70 -38.43
C GLN A 135 -45.73 25.28 -38.97
N THR A 136 -45.48 25.50 -40.27
CA THR A 136 -44.22 25.13 -40.94
C THR A 136 -42.99 25.72 -40.25
N ILE A 137 -43.12 26.94 -39.70
CA ILE A 137 -42.06 27.63 -38.95
C ILE A 137 -41.68 26.86 -37.68
N CYS A 138 -42.66 26.30 -36.94
CA CYS A 138 -42.39 25.51 -35.74
C CYS A 138 -41.72 24.17 -36.06
N MET A 139 -42.05 23.55 -37.20
CA MET A 139 -41.41 22.32 -37.69
C MET A 139 -39.94 22.57 -38.05
N ILE A 140 -39.65 23.64 -38.79
CA ILE A 140 -38.26 24.03 -39.13
C ILE A 140 -37.50 24.38 -37.85
N GLY A 141 -38.10 25.15 -36.94
CA GLY A 141 -37.52 25.48 -35.64
C GLY A 141 -37.20 24.24 -34.79
N LEU A 142 -38.07 23.22 -34.80
CA LEU A 142 -37.85 21.95 -34.10
C LEU A 142 -36.63 21.19 -34.64
N ILE A 143 -36.46 21.14 -35.97
CA ILE A 143 -35.30 20.50 -36.59
C ILE A 143 -34.00 21.22 -36.20
N ILE A 144 -34.01 22.56 -36.24
CA ILE A 144 -32.85 23.38 -35.88
C ILE A 144 -32.48 23.20 -34.41
N ILE A 145 -33.43 23.26 -33.48
CA ILE A 145 -33.14 23.12 -32.05
C ILE A 145 -32.65 21.71 -31.70
N VAL A 146 -33.17 20.67 -32.36
CA VAL A 146 -32.66 19.29 -32.22
C VAL A 146 -31.20 19.21 -32.65
N ALA A 147 -30.84 19.78 -33.80
CA ALA A 147 -29.47 19.80 -34.29
C ALA A 147 -28.52 20.58 -33.36
N VAL A 148 -28.97 21.74 -32.85
CA VAL A 148 -28.22 22.54 -31.87
C VAL A 148 -28.02 21.77 -30.56
N ASN A 149 -29.07 21.15 -30.02
CA ASN A 149 -28.99 20.39 -28.77
C ASN A 149 -28.04 19.19 -28.89
N ILE A 150 -28.10 18.44 -29.99
CA ILE A 150 -27.17 17.32 -30.23
C ILE A 150 -25.72 17.85 -30.34
N THR A 151 -25.50 18.98 -31.00
CA THR A 151 -24.15 19.56 -31.13
C THR A 151 -23.60 20.01 -29.78
N VAL A 152 -24.40 20.73 -28.99
CA VAL A 152 -24.05 21.15 -27.62
C VAL A 152 -23.81 19.95 -26.72
N TYR A 153 -24.66 18.93 -26.82
CA TYR A 153 -24.52 17.69 -26.06
C TYR A 153 -23.20 17.00 -26.35
N THR A 154 -22.87 16.77 -27.63
CA THR A 154 -21.62 16.11 -28.02
C THR A 154 -20.39 16.89 -27.55
N TYR A 155 -20.40 18.23 -27.68
CA TYR A 155 -19.28 19.07 -27.23
C TYR A 155 -19.11 19.11 -25.71
N LYS A 156 -20.21 19.16 -24.94
CA LYS A 156 -20.15 19.20 -23.46
C LYS A 156 -19.98 17.82 -22.84
N LYS A 157 -20.42 16.74 -23.50
CA LYS A 157 -20.30 15.35 -23.04
C LYS A 157 -18.84 14.93 -22.94
N THR A 158 -18.02 15.20 -23.96
CA THR A 158 -16.57 14.88 -23.94
C THR A 158 -15.83 15.55 -22.78
N LYS A 159 -16.25 16.76 -22.37
CA LYS A 159 -15.68 17.47 -21.22
C LYS A 159 -16.15 16.96 -19.86
N THR A 160 -17.30 16.31 -19.80
CA THR A 160 -17.95 15.86 -18.53
C THR A 160 -17.93 14.34 -18.35
N GLU A 161 -17.42 13.60 -19.33
CA GLU A 161 -17.44 12.14 -19.41
C GLU A 161 -16.85 11.45 -18.18
N GLY A 162 -15.66 11.87 -17.72
CA GLY A 162 -15.03 11.27 -16.52
C GLY A 162 -15.89 11.39 -15.26
N MET A 163 -16.58 12.52 -15.08
CA MET A 163 -17.49 12.75 -13.95
C MET A 163 -18.82 11.99 -14.11
N LEU A 164 -19.31 11.82 -15.34
CA LEU A 164 -20.48 10.99 -15.62
C LEU A 164 -20.22 9.51 -15.30
N THR A 165 -19.04 9.00 -15.66
CA THR A 165 -18.58 7.66 -15.28
C THR A 165 -18.54 7.50 -13.76
N CYS A 166 -18.07 8.53 -13.04
CA CYS A 166 -18.09 8.54 -11.58
C CYS A 166 -19.50 8.42 -11.00
N PHE A 167 -20.47 9.15 -11.55
CA PHE A 167 -21.86 9.09 -11.10
C PHE A 167 -22.49 7.73 -11.38
N LYS A 168 -22.16 7.12 -12.52
CA LYS A 168 -22.57 5.75 -12.85
C LYS A 168 -22.05 4.77 -11.81
N ASN A 169 -20.75 4.80 -11.51
CA ASN A 169 -20.14 3.91 -10.52
C ASN A 169 -20.78 4.09 -9.14
N LEU A 170 -20.92 5.35 -8.69
CA LEU A 170 -21.58 5.66 -7.43
C LEU A 170 -23.03 5.13 -7.38
N SER A 171 -23.76 5.22 -8.49
CA SER A 171 -25.11 4.63 -8.62
C SER A 171 -25.12 3.12 -8.37
N ILE A 172 -24.20 2.41 -9.02
CA ILE A 172 -24.08 0.96 -8.93
C ILE A 172 -23.74 0.57 -7.49
N ILE A 173 -22.82 1.30 -6.85
CA ILE A 173 -22.41 1.10 -5.46
C ILE A 173 -23.59 1.34 -4.51
N ILE A 174 -24.36 2.42 -4.66
CA ILE A 174 -25.55 2.68 -3.84
C ILE A 174 -26.61 1.58 -4.04
N LYS A 175 -26.81 1.11 -5.28
CA LYS A 175 -27.72 -0.03 -5.58
C LYS A 175 -27.23 -1.32 -4.92
N PHE A 176 -25.91 -1.54 -4.83
CA PHE A 176 -25.34 -2.65 -4.09
C PHE A 176 -25.61 -2.53 -2.59
N CYS A 177 -25.44 -1.35 -1.99
CA CYS A 177 -25.78 -1.14 -0.58
C CYS A 177 -27.28 -1.35 -0.28
N GLN A 178 -28.16 -0.93 -1.20
CA GLN A 178 -29.60 -1.20 -1.09
C GLN A 178 -29.92 -2.69 -1.19
N PHE A 179 -29.21 -3.42 -2.06
CA PHE A 179 -29.32 -4.87 -2.16
C PHE A 179 -28.88 -5.54 -0.86
N ILE A 180 -27.73 -5.16 -0.31
CA ILE A 180 -27.24 -5.63 1.00
C ILE A 180 -28.28 -5.41 2.09
N ARG A 181 -28.87 -4.21 2.18
CA ARG A 181 -29.91 -3.88 3.16
C ARG A 181 -31.14 -4.79 3.07
N SER A 182 -31.41 -5.38 1.91
CA SER A 182 -32.53 -6.30 1.70
C SER A 182 -32.23 -7.75 2.09
N GLN A 183 -30.96 -8.11 2.34
CA GLN A 183 -30.57 -9.46 2.72
C GLN A 183 -30.82 -9.70 4.21
N LYS A 184 -31.74 -10.61 4.54
CA LYS A 184 -32.08 -10.97 5.93
C LYS A 184 -31.04 -11.87 6.59
N ASP A 185 -30.31 -12.63 5.78
CA ASP A 185 -29.30 -13.59 6.25
C ASP A 185 -27.99 -12.90 6.68
N LEU A 186 -27.88 -11.58 6.47
CA LEU A 186 -26.68 -10.83 6.77
C LEU A 186 -26.67 -10.38 8.24
N PRO A 187 -25.70 -10.81 9.05
CA PRO A 187 -25.66 -10.49 10.46
C PRO A 187 -25.28 -9.02 10.72
N ALA A 188 -25.68 -8.49 11.88
CA ALA A 188 -25.48 -7.09 12.26
C ALA A 188 -24.00 -6.67 12.36
N PHE A 189 -23.07 -7.61 12.57
CA PHE A 189 -21.63 -7.31 12.59
C PHE A 189 -21.04 -7.07 11.19
N ILE A 190 -21.73 -7.53 10.13
CA ILE A 190 -21.42 -7.22 8.73
C ILE A 190 -22.18 -5.96 8.32
N TYR A 191 -23.49 -5.93 8.59
CA TYR A 191 -24.34 -4.80 8.28
C TYR A 191 -24.28 -3.72 9.37
N LYS A 192 -23.38 -2.73 9.21
CA LYS A 192 -23.28 -1.58 10.10
C LYS A 192 -24.53 -0.69 9.95
N GLY A 193 -25.45 -0.74 10.91
CA GLY A 193 -26.71 0.02 10.87
C GLY A 193 -26.54 1.53 10.65
N GLU A 194 -25.39 2.09 11.02
CA GLU A 194 -24.99 3.48 10.80
C GLU A 194 -25.00 3.87 9.30
N ILE A 195 -24.69 2.92 8.41
CA ILE A 195 -24.66 3.17 6.97
C ILE A 195 -26.05 3.37 6.37
N ASN A 196 -27.12 3.01 7.08
CA ASN A 196 -28.48 3.25 6.61
C ASN A 196 -28.72 4.74 6.33
N ASN A 197 -28.25 5.61 7.22
CA ASN A 197 -28.43 7.05 7.08
C ASN A 197 -27.71 7.56 5.82
N ASP A 198 -26.50 7.07 5.58
CA ASP A 198 -25.72 7.41 4.39
C ASP A 198 -26.38 6.89 3.10
N ILE A 199 -26.88 5.65 3.11
CA ILE A 199 -27.64 5.09 1.98
C ILE A 199 -28.90 5.93 1.71
N ASP A 200 -29.63 6.34 2.74
CA ASP A 200 -30.88 7.09 2.58
C ASP A 200 -30.63 8.52 2.07
N LYS A 201 -29.55 9.18 2.52
CA LYS A 201 -29.07 10.46 1.97
C LYS A 201 -28.73 10.34 0.48
N LEU A 202 -28.06 9.25 0.10
CA LEU A 202 -27.58 9.03 -1.28
C LEU A 202 -28.62 8.34 -2.18
N LYS A 203 -29.75 7.86 -1.66
CA LYS A 203 -30.79 7.17 -2.44
C LYS A 203 -31.35 8.02 -3.58
N LYS A 204 -31.42 9.34 -3.39
CA LYS A 204 -31.83 10.28 -4.45
C LYS A 204 -30.82 10.27 -5.61
N LEU A 205 -29.52 10.17 -5.32
CA LEU A 205 -28.48 10.05 -6.36
C LEU A 205 -28.71 8.80 -7.21
N ALA A 206 -28.97 7.64 -6.60
CA ALA A 206 -29.19 6.39 -7.34
C ALA A 206 -30.38 6.48 -8.31
N LYS A 207 -31.46 7.19 -7.93
CA LYS A 207 -32.61 7.42 -8.81
C LYS A 207 -32.29 8.38 -9.96
N MET A 208 -31.57 9.46 -9.67
CA MET A 208 -31.20 10.48 -10.66
C MET A 208 -30.16 9.96 -11.68
N THR A 209 -29.24 9.13 -11.21
CA THR A 209 -28.21 8.45 -12.02
C THR A 209 -28.74 7.24 -12.77
N GLY A 210 -29.92 6.73 -12.42
CA GLY A 210 -30.58 5.62 -13.12
C GLY A 210 -30.82 5.89 -14.61
N ALA A 211 -31.05 7.15 -14.99
CA ALA A 211 -31.13 7.57 -16.39
C ALA A 211 -29.77 7.52 -17.13
N PHE A 212 -28.67 7.70 -16.40
CA PHE A 212 -27.28 7.63 -16.89
C PHE A 212 -26.72 6.19 -16.94
N SER A 213 -27.38 5.26 -16.24
CA SER A 213 -26.91 3.90 -15.94
C SER A 213 -27.26 2.85 -17.00
N SER A 214 -27.87 3.21 -18.13
CA SER A 214 -27.92 2.27 -19.26
C SER A 214 -26.47 1.95 -19.65
N ASN A 215 -26.16 0.68 -19.91
CA ASN A 215 -24.83 0.22 -20.31
C ASN A 215 -24.49 0.72 -21.73
N ARG A 216 -24.31 2.03 -21.87
CA ARG A 216 -23.95 2.72 -23.11
C ARG A 216 -22.43 2.71 -23.30
N ILE A 217 -21.83 1.53 -23.13
CA ILE A 217 -20.58 1.27 -23.85
C ILE A 217 -21.01 1.15 -25.31
N MET A 218 -20.21 1.73 -26.19
CA MET A 218 -20.35 1.90 -27.63
C MET A 218 -20.48 0.58 -28.42
N SER A 219 -21.37 -0.31 -27.98
CA SER A 219 -21.91 -1.42 -28.74
C SER A 219 -22.82 -0.79 -29.79
N ASN A 220 -22.28 -0.60 -30.99
CA ASN A 220 -23.03 -0.21 -32.19
C ASN A 220 -24.14 -1.22 -32.58
N SER A 221 -24.45 -2.18 -31.72
CA SER A 221 -25.34 -3.31 -31.97
C SER A 221 -26.62 -3.32 -31.15
N ASP A 222 -26.83 -2.38 -30.20
CA ASP A 222 -28.10 -2.24 -29.48
C ASP A 222 -28.89 -0.97 -29.92
N PRO A 223 -29.93 -1.11 -30.76
CA PRO A 223 -30.77 -0.01 -31.21
C PRO A 223 -31.49 0.74 -30.07
N GLN A 224 -31.78 0.08 -28.94
CA GLN A 224 -32.47 0.70 -27.82
C GLN A 224 -31.55 1.66 -27.07
N ALA A 225 -30.28 1.29 -26.89
CA ALA A 225 -29.28 2.13 -26.26
C ALA A 225 -29.04 3.42 -27.06
N LEU A 226 -28.93 3.30 -28.39
CA LEU A 226 -28.78 4.45 -29.29
C LEU A 226 -29.96 5.41 -29.20
N PHE A 227 -31.20 4.89 -29.20
CA PHE A 227 -32.39 5.71 -29.09
C PHE A 227 -32.42 6.54 -27.80
N VAL A 228 -32.09 5.92 -26.65
CA VAL A 228 -32.07 6.62 -25.36
C VAL A 228 -30.93 7.65 -25.31
N ASP A 229 -29.77 7.37 -25.91
CA ASP A 229 -28.67 8.35 -26.04
C ASP A 229 -29.09 9.57 -26.86
N TYR A 230 -29.74 9.38 -28.00
CA TYR A 230 -30.26 10.49 -28.79
C TYR A 230 -31.35 11.25 -28.04
N LEU A 231 -32.26 10.57 -27.34
CA LEU A 231 -33.29 11.23 -26.54
C LEU A 231 -32.68 12.10 -25.43
N MET A 232 -31.67 11.59 -24.72
CA MET A 232 -30.97 12.36 -23.68
C MET A 232 -30.15 13.51 -24.27
N GLY A 233 -29.56 13.32 -25.45
CA GLY A 233 -28.85 14.37 -26.17
C GLY A 233 -29.77 15.50 -26.65
N ILE A 234 -30.91 15.14 -27.24
CA ILE A 234 -31.94 16.09 -27.69
C ILE A 234 -32.51 16.87 -26.50
N THR A 235 -32.80 16.18 -25.39
CA THR A 235 -33.41 16.79 -24.21
C THR A 235 -32.41 17.46 -23.27
N LEU A 236 -31.10 17.32 -23.48
CA LEU A 236 -30.03 17.83 -22.60
C LEU A 236 -30.22 17.48 -21.11
N TRP A 237 -30.99 16.42 -20.83
CA TRP A 237 -31.43 16.04 -19.49
C TRP A 237 -30.25 15.66 -18.60
N ASP A 238 -29.32 14.87 -19.15
CA ASP A 238 -28.11 14.41 -18.47
C ASP A 238 -27.23 15.59 -18.00
N LEU A 239 -26.98 16.56 -18.89
CA LEU A 239 -26.15 17.73 -18.57
C LEU A 239 -26.81 18.68 -17.56
N THR A 240 -28.15 18.75 -17.54
CA THR A 240 -28.88 19.61 -16.59
C THR A 240 -28.93 18.97 -15.20
N ASN A 241 -29.12 17.65 -15.12
CA ASN A 241 -29.10 16.91 -13.87
C ASN A 241 -27.72 16.75 -13.26
N TYR A 242 -26.67 16.81 -14.09
CA TYR A 242 -25.27 16.76 -13.68
C TYR A 242 -24.97 17.72 -12.50
N ASN A 243 -25.40 18.97 -12.59
CA ASN A 243 -25.16 19.96 -11.53
C ASN A 243 -25.94 19.68 -10.24
N HIS A 244 -27.11 19.03 -10.33
CA HIS A 244 -27.84 18.60 -9.14
C HIS A 244 -27.11 17.45 -8.46
N ILE A 245 -26.59 16.50 -9.23
CA ILE A 245 -25.80 15.37 -8.71
C ILE A 245 -24.54 15.88 -8.01
N ILE A 246 -23.79 16.81 -8.62
CA ILE A 246 -22.62 17.45 -7.98
C ILE A 246 -22.99 18.09 -6.64
N LYS A 247 -24.07 18.86 -6.58
CA LYS A 247 -24.50 19.52 -5.34
C LYS A 247 -24.81 18.53 -4.23
N VAL A 248 -25.46 17.41 -4.58
CA VAL A 248 -25.80 16.37 -3.59
C VAL A 248 -24.54 15.63 -3.13
N ILE A 249 -23.59 15.34 -4.01
CA ILE A 249 -22.30 14.75 -3.63
C ILE A 249 -21.53 15.68 -2.70
N LYS A 250 -21.40 16.97 -3.06
CA LYS A 250 -20.73 17.99 -2.25
C LYS A 250 -21.32 18.13 -0.84
N GLY A 251 -22.64 18.02 -0.71
CA GLY A 251 -23.31 18.08 0.59
C GLY A 251 -23.17 16.80 1.44
N ASN A 252 -22.62 15.72 0.88
CA ASN A 252 -22.61 14.39 1.49
C ASN A 252 -21.29 13.63 1.23
N GLU A 253 -20.16 14.33 1.09
CA GLU A 253 -18.86 13.71 0.72
C GLU A 253 -18.45 12.61 1.71
N ASP A 254 -18.55 12.85 3.01
CA ASP A 254 -18.22 11.85 4.04
C ASP A 254 -19.10 10.60 3.93
N ALA A 255 -20.40 10.79 3.63
CA ALA A 255 -21.33 9.69 3.45
C ALA A 255 -20.98 8.87 2.21
N VAL A 256 -20.54 9.52 1.13
CA VAL A 256 -20.04 8.85 -0.06
C VAL A 256 -18.79 8.04 0.29
N MET A 257 -17.79 8.63 0.95
CA MET A 257 -16.56 7.94 1.33
C MET A 257 -16.81 6.73 2.22
N ARG A 258 -17.69 6.85 3.24
CA ARG A 258 -18.08 5.71 4.10
C ARG A 258 -18.75 4.59 3.31
N VAL A 259 -19.59 4.92 2.33
CA VAL A 259 -20.22 3.93 1.44
C VAL A 259 -19.18 3.24 0.55
N LEU A 260 -18.24 3.98 -0.03
CA LEU A 260 -17.16 3.41 -0.83
C LEU A 260 -16.30 2.45 0.00
N GLN A 261 -15.89 2.88 1.19
CA GLN A 261 -15.10 2.07 2.12
C GLN A 261 -15.85 0.80 2.53
N TYR A 262 -17.12 0.91 2.92
CA TYR A 262 -17.93 -0.24 3.33
C TYR A 262 -18.06 -1.30 2.24
N VAL A 263 -18.29 -0.88 0.99
CA VAL A 263 -18.38 -1.82 -0.14
C VAL A 263 -17.03 -2.45 -0.44
N GLY A 264 -15.94 -1.67 -0.38
CA GLY A 264 -14.58 -2.19 -0.52
C GLY A 264 -14.20 -3.18 0.58
N GLU A 265 -14.57 -2.92 1.84
CA GLU A 265 -14.34 -3.84 2.96
C GLU A 265 -15.03 -5.18 2.72
N ILE A 266 -16.29 -5.19 2.28
CA ILE A 266 -17.01 -6.44 2.00
C ILE A 266 -16.36 -7.24 0.87
N ASP A 267 -15.99 -6.60 -0.24
CA ASP A 267 -15.38 -7.28 -1.37
C ASP A 267 -14.00 -7.84 -1.01
N MET A 268 -13.21 -7.10 -0.23
CA MET A 268 -11.92 -7.58 0.27
C MET A 268 -12.10 -8.71 1.31
N ASP A 269 -13.08 -8.65 2.22
CA ASP A 269 -13.35 -9.71 3.19
C ASP A 269 -13.72 -11.03 2.45
N ILE A 270 -14.52 -10.96 1.39
CA ILE A 270 -14.85 -12.08 0.50
C ILE A 270 -13.59 -12.59 -0.22
N SER A 271 -12.77 -11.69 -0.79
CA SER A 271 -11.53 -12.06 -1.47
C SER A 271 -10.58 -12.84 -0.57
N ILE A 272 -10.45 -12.45 0.70
CA ILE A 272 -9.59 -13.10 1.67
C ILE A 272 -10.15 -14.48 2.06
N ALA A 273 -11.47 -14.62 2.22
CA ALA A 273 -12.11 -15.92 2.44
C ALA A 273 -11.81 -16.89 1.28
N SER A 274 -11.98 -16.43 0.04
CA SER A 274 -11.67 -17.22 -1.16
C SER A 274 -10.20 -17.58 -1.26
N PHE A 275 -9.29 -16.65 -0.94
CA PHE A 275 -7.84 -16.92 -0.94
C PHE A 275 -7.48 -18.00 0.10
N ARG A 276 -7.99 -17.90 1.33
CA ARG A 276 -7.73 -18.89 2.40
C ARG A 276 -8.19 -20.29 2.03
N ARG A 277 -9.30 -20.41 1.31
CA ARG A 277 -9.78 -21.70 0.80
C ARG A 277 -8.94 -22.26 -0.35
N SER A 278 -8.14 -21.41 -1.00
CA SER A 278 -7.25 -21.79 -2.11
C SER A 278 -5.86 -22.24 -1.67
N VAL A 279 -5.54 -22.17 -0.37
CA VAL A 279 -4.26 -22.58 0.20
C VAL A 279 -4.46 -23.75 1.15
N ASP A 280 -3.51 -24.68 1.19
CA ASP A 280 -3.62 -25.89 2.01
C ASP A 280 -3.56 -25.59 3.51
N LYS A 281 -2.79 -24.56 3.88
CA LYS A 281 -2.54 -24.16 5.27
C LYS A 281 -2.46 -22.65 5.37
N TYR A 282 -3.07 -22.12 6.43
CA TYR A 282 -2.88 -20.76 6.90
C TYR A 282 -2.90 -20.78 8.43
N CYS A 283 -2.30 -19.76 9.05
CA CYS A 283 -2.40 -19.55 10.49
C CYS A 283 -3.21 -18.28 10.78
N LEU A 284 -3.75 -18.22 11.99
CA LEU A 284 -4.30 -16.99 12.54
C LEU A 284 -3.29 -16.44 13.54
N PRO A 285 -2.98 -15.14 13.50
CA PRO A 285 -2.07 -14.55 14.48
C PRO A 285 -2.67 -14.67 15.88
N ASP A 286 -1.87 -15.15 16.83
CA ASP A 286 -2.23 -15.18 18.25
C ASP A 286 -1.50 -14.03 18.94
N PHE A 287 -2.18 -12.90 19.12
CA PHE A 287 -1.64 -11.71 19.78
C PHE A 287 -1.61 -11.89 21.31
N LYS A 288 -0.98 -12.96 21.79
CA LYS A 288 -0.65 -13.08 23.20
C LYS A 288 0.54 -12.17 23.48
N ASN A 289 0.34 -11.21 24.39
CA ASN A 289 1.38 -10.37 24.97
C ASN A 289 2.30 -11.19 25.91
N ASN A 290 2.76 -12.34 25.45
CA ASN A 290 3.76 -13.14 26.13
C ASN A 290 5.12 -12.52 25.83
N ARG A 291 5.38 -11.31 26.38
CA ARG A 291 6.74 -10.83 26.50
C ARG A 291 7.47 -11.87 27.35
N ILE A 292 8.34 -12.63 26.70
CA ILE A 292 9.23 -13.54 27.41
C ILE A 292 10.23 -12.60 28.09
N ASN A 293 10.23 -12.54 29.43
CA ASN A 293 11.27 -11.82 30.15
C ASN A 293 12.58 -12.57 29.92
N ILE A 294 13.40 -12.08 29.00
CA ILE A 294 14.68 -12.68 28.68
C ILE A 294 15.72 -12.06 29.60
N LYS A 295 16.36 -12.91 30.42
CA LYS A 295 17.56 -12.51 31.15
C LYS A 295 18.76 -12.75 30.26
N LEU A 296 19.35 -11.67 29.76
CA LEU A 296 20.57 -11.72 28.96
C LEU A 296 21.78 -11.72 29.89
N GLN A 297 22.82 -12.49 29.53
CA GLN A 297 24.09 -12.40 30.24
C GLN A 297 24.88 -11.23 29.69
N LYS A 298 25.53 -10.48 30.58
CA LYS A 298 26.42 -9.39 30.20
C LYS A 298 27.56 -9.90 29.35
N GLN A 299 27.61 -9.43 28.11
CA GLN A 299 28.61 -9.79 27.12
C GLN A 299 29.01 -8.55 26.30
N PRO A 300 30.27 -8.45 25.85
CA PRO A 300 30.69 -7.37 24.96
C PRO A 300 29.98 -7.49 23.61
N LYS A 301 29.74 -6.36 22.94
CA LYS A 301 29.05 -6.33 21.65
C LYS A 301 30.09 -6.28 20.51
N PHE A 302 30.02 -7.22 19.58
CA PHE A 302 30.83 -7.24 18.37
C PHE A 302 29.97 -6.85 17.15
N ILE A 303 30.22 -5.66 16.64
CA ILE A 303 29.45 -5.00 15.59
C ILE A 303 30.22 -5.05 14.28
N VAL A 304 29.61 -5.62 13.24
CA VAL A 304 30.23 -5.77 11.92
C VAL A 304 29.30 -5.20 10.84
N SER A 305 29.80 -4.22 10.10
CA SER A 305 29.04 -3.55 9.03
C SER A 305 29.74 -3.65 7.69
N GLY A 306 29.12 -4.36 6.75
CA GLY A 306 29.51 -4.31 5.34
C GLY A 306 28.69 -3.33 4.51
N SER A 307 27.69 -2.66 5.10
CA SER A 307 26.84 -1.72 4.39
C SER A 307 27.56 -0.39 4.11
N ALA A 308 27.45 0.09 2.86
CA ALA A 308 28.00 1.35 2.39
C ALA A 308 26.93 2.44 2.19
N THR A 309 25.79 2.34 2.88
CA THR A 309 24.69 3.32 2.75
C THR A 309 24.98 4.58 3.57
N GLU A 310 24.49 5.73 3.11
CA GLU A 310 24.64 7.01 3.84
C GLU A 310 23.98 6.97 5.22
N LEU A 311 22.86 6.25 5.34
CA LEU A 311 22.17 6.03 6.61
C LEU A 311 23.05 5.26 7.60
N THR A 312 23.69 4.17 7.16
CA THR A 312 24.59 3.39 8.02
C THR A 312 25.80 4.22 8.44
N ALA A 313 26.39 5.00 7.53
CA ALA A 313 27.51 5.89 7.86
C ALA A 313 27.12 6.91 8.94
N SER A 314 25.93 7.50 8.83
CA SER A 314 25.40 8.45 9.82
C SER A 314 25.13 7.79 11.18
N GLN A 315 24.61 6.57 11.18
CA GLN A 315 24.39 5.79 12.41
C GLN A 315 25.71 5.41 13.09
N ILE A 316 26.73 5.02 12.32
CA ILE A 316 28.06 4.69 12.84
C ILE A 316 28.72 5.93 13.45
N ALA A 317 28.63 7.08 12.78
CA ALA A 317 29.16 8.34 13.32
C ALA A 317 28.52 8.65 14.68
N LYS A 318 27.20 8.56 14.78
CA LYS A 318 26.49 8.78 16.03
C LYS A 318 26.84 7.78 17.13
N LEU A 319 27.01 6.51 16.78
CA LEU A 319 27.43 5.48 17.72
C LEU A 319 28.81 5.76 18.31
N LYS A 320 29.75 6.25 17.49
CA LYS A 320 31.09 6.62 17.94
C LYS A 320 31.06 7.81 18.90
N ASP A 321 30.25 8.82 18.59
CA ASP A 321 30.13 10.00 19.44
C ASP A 321 29.54 9.65 20.81
N GLU A 322 28.60 8.72 20.89
CA GLU A 322 27.91 8.38 22.14
C GLU A 322 28.66 7.35 23.01
N TYR A 323 29.48 6.48 22.40
CA TYR A 323 30.22 5.41 23.10
C TYR A 323 31.74 5.55 22.99
N GLU A 324 32.27 6.77 22.83
CA GLU A 324 33.70 7.05 22.59
C GLU A 324 34.64 6.35 23.59
N GLU A 325 34.27 6.29 24.87
CA GLU A 325 35.11 5.72 25.93
C GLU A 325 35.15 4.18 25.96
N CYS A 326 34.15 3.51 25.37
CA CYS A 326 33.97 2.05 25.47
C CYS A 326 33.75 1.36 24.11
N LEU A 327 33.96 2.07 23.00
CA LEU A 327 33.88 1.54 21.65
C LEU A 327 35.24 1.58 20.95
N TYR A 328 35.79 0.40 20.68
CA TYR A 328 36.90 0.27 19.74
C TYR A 328 36.35 0.19 18.32
N SER A 329 36.62 1.22 17.50
CA SER A 329 36.18 1.25 16.10
C SER A 329 37.34 1.10 15.11
N TYR A 330 37.13 0.33 14.06
CA TYR A 330 38.10 0.11 12.98
C TYR A 330 37.42 0.21 11.61
N SER A 331 37.83 1.18 10.81
CA SER A 331 37.43 1.32 9.41
C SER A 331 38.34 0.47 8.55
N LEU A 332 37.77 -0.50 7.83
CA LEU A 332 38.53 -1.34 6.91
C LEU A 332 39.01 -0.54 5.72
N LYS A 333 40.27 -0.77 5.33
CA LYS A 333 40.87 -0.24 4.11
C LYS A 333 40.89 -1.31 3.01
N ILE A 334 41.04 -0.86 1.77
CA ILE A 334 41.16 -1.75 0.61
C ILE A 334 42.31 -2.75 0.82
N ASP A 335 43.45 -2.29 1.32
CA ASP A 335 44.62 -3.13 1.64
C ASP A 335 44.34 -4.25 2.65
N ASP A 336 43.47 -4.00 3.64
CA ASP A 336 43.14 -4.99 4.66
C ASP A 336 42.38 -6.16 4.01
N ILE A 337 41.43 -5.84 3.14
CA ILE A 337 40.61 -6.81 2.41
C ILE A 337 41.47 -7.70 1.51
N ILE A 338 42.47 -7.12 0.83
CA ILE A 338 43.36 -7.86 -0.07
C ILE A 338 44.28 -8.79 0.70
N LYS A 339 44.87 -8.31 1.80
CA LYS A 339 45.80 -9.09 2.63
C LYS A 339 45.09 -10.22 3.38
N GLY A 340 43.78 -10.10 3.56
CA GLY A 340 42.99 -11.03 4.34
C GLY A 340 43.12 -10.78 5.84
N VAL A 341 42.32 -11.51 6.61
CA VAL A 341 42.30 -11.38 8.07
C VAL A 341 43.62 -11.88 8.64
N ASN A 342 44.30 -11.03 9.42
CA ASN A 342 45.55 -11.38 10.07
C ASN A 342 45.33 -11.71 11.57
N GLN A 343 46.21 -12.55 12.14
CA GLN A 343 46.07 -13.03 13.51
C GLN A 343 46.23 -11.91 14.54
N GLU A 344 47.14 -10.95 14.29
CA GLU A 344 47.37 -9.81 15.18
C GLU A 344 46.12 -8.94 15.34
N PHE A 345 45.33 -8.77 14.28
CA PHE A 345 44.08 -8.02 14.32
C PHE A 345 43.00 -8.76 15.10
N ILE A 346 42.90 -10.08 14.94
CA ILE A 346 42.00 -10.91 15.75
C ILE A 346 42.35 -10.79 17.23
N GLU A 347 43.62 -10.92 17.59
CA GLU A 347 44.09 -10.78 18.97
C GLU A 347 43.76 -9.39 19.55
N ARG A 348 43.92 -8.34 18.74
CA ARG A 348 43.54 -6.98 19.13
C ARG A 348 42.04 -6.86 19.39
N ILE A 349 41.19 -7.36 18.50
CA ILE A 349 39.73 -7.36 18.68
C ILE A 349 39.35 -8.13 19.95
N CYS A 350 39.87 -9.34 20.12
CA CYS A 350 39.61 -10.18 21.29
C CYS A 350 40.05 -9.51 22.59
N CYS A 351 41.19 -8.80 22.59
CA CYS A 351 41.66 -8.04 23.75
C CYS A 351 40.71 -6.90 24.13
N HIS A 352 40.14 -6.18 23.16
CA HIS A 352 39.16 -5.14 23.44
C HIS A 352 37.84 -5.71 23.97
N LEU A 353 37.33 -6.77 23.34
CA LEU A 353 36.11 -7.47 23.79
C LEU A 353 36.30 -8.06 25.21
N ALA A 354 37.45 -8.66 25.51
CA ALA A 354 37.76 -9.24 26.83
C ALA A 354 37.83 -8.19 27.95
N LYS A 355 38.13 -6.92 27.62
CA LYS A 355 38.09 -5.79 28.56
C LYS A 355 36.66 -5.27 28.78
N GLY A 356 35.66 -5.82 28.10
CA GLY A 356 34.28 -5.36 28.14
C GLY A 356 33.98 -4.19 27.19
N ASN A 357 34.91 -3.82 26.30
CA ASN A 357 34.63 -2.80 25.29
C ASN A 357 33.81 -3.40 24.16
N ASN A 358 32.97 -2.57 23.54
CA ASN A 358 32.32 -2.89 22.28
C ASN A 358 33.34 -2.76 21.15
N VAL A 359 33.22 -3.59 20.13
CA VAL A 359 34.07 -3.51 18.93
C VAL A 359 33.21 -3.27 17.71
N LEU A 360 33.56 -2.27 16.90
CA LEU A 360 32.93 -1.97 15.62
C LEU A 360 33.95 -2.12 14.48
N VAL A 361 33.69 -3.02 13.55
CA VAL A 361 34.45 -3.15 12.29
C VAL A 361 33.51 -2.83 11.13
N TYR A 362 33.90 -1.88 10.28
CA TYR A 362 32.98 -1.36 9.26
C TYR A 362 33.67 -0.94 7.96
N THR A 363 32.88 -0.86 6.89
CA THR A 363 33.36 -0.63 5.50
C THR A 363 32.84 0.65 4.85
N SER A 364 32.01 1.44 5.55
CA SER A 364 31.33 2.61 4.95
C SER A 364 32.27 3.67 4.39
N ASP A 365 33.52 3.73 4.87
CA ASP A 365 34.51 4.70 4.40
C ASP A 365 35.28 4.24 3.14
N LEU A 366 35.17 2.97 2.74
CA LEU A 366 35.90 2.40 1.59
C LEU A 366 35.62 3.13 0.27
N ILE A 367 34.39 3.62 0.10
CA ILE A 367 33.91 4.19 -1.17
C ILE A 367 34.00 5.73 -1.17
N GLN A 368 34.50 6.35 -0.09
CA GLN A 368 34.59 7.82 -0.01
C GLN A 368 35.59 8.38 -1.03
N ASN A 369 36.71 7.69 -1.30
CA ASN A 369 37.68 8.09 -2.31
C ASN A 369 37.43 7.37 -3.65
N ARG A 370 36.42 7.84 -4.40
CA ARG A 370 35.97 7.19 -5.64
C ARG A 370 37.05 7.02 -6.71
N GLU A 371 37.99 7.97 -6.81
CA GLU A 371 39.07 7.91 -7.80
C GLU A 371 40.05 6.78 -7.48
N GLU A 372 40.50 6.69 -6.22
CA GLU A 372 41.39 5.62 -5.75
C GLU A 372 40.71 4.25 -5.85
N PHE A 373 39.42 4.18 -5.51
CA PHE A 373 38.65 2.94 -5.61
C PHE A 373 38.45 2.49 -7.06
N GLN A 374 38.16 3.41 -7.99
CA GLN A 374 38.05 3.07 -9.42
C GLN A 374 39.39 2.62 -9.99
N GLN A 375 40.48 3.31 -9.66
CA GLN A 375 41.82 2.92 -10.08
C GLN A 375 42.17 1.53 -9.55
N PHE A 376 41.87 1.25 -8.29
CA PHE A 376 42.08 -0.07 -7.68
C PHE A 376 41.33 -1.20 -8.42
N LEU A 377 40.06 -0.99 -8.77
CA LEU A 377 39.28 -1.98 -9.52
C LEU A 377 39.88 -2.26 -10.91
N LEU A 378 40.39 -1.21 -11.57
CA LEU A 378 41.07 -1.33 -12.87
C LEU A 378 42.40 -2.09 -12.74
N ASP A 379 43.25 -1.71 -11.78
CA ASP A 379 44.58 -2.30 -11.59
C ASP A 379 44.53 -3.80 -11.22
N ASN A 380 43.42 -4.24 -10.61
CA ASN A 380 43.21 -5.63 -10.19
C ASN A 380 42.27 -6.41 -11.13
N GLU A 381 41.89 -5.85 -12.29
CA GLU A 381 40.93 -6.43 -13.24
C GLU A 381 39.66 -6.97 -12.55
N MET A 382 39.16 -6.23 -11.56
CA MET A 382 38.11 -6.68 -10.65
C MET A 382 36.80 -5.93 -10.90
N SER A 383 35.69 -6.66 -10.96
CA SER A 383 34.36 -6.04 -10.95
C SER A 383 34.00 -5.52 -9.57
N PHE A 384 33.12 -4.53 -9.51
CA PHE A 384 32.59 -4.01 -8.24
C PHE A 384 31.92 -5.13 -7.41
N GLU A 385 31.15 -6.01 -8.07
CA GLU A 385 30.51 -7.17 -7.44
C GLU A 385 31.53 -8.17 -6.90
N GLY A 386 32.62 -8.42 -7.64
CA GLY A 386 33.73 -9.25 -7.17
C GLY A 386 34.42 -8.66 -5.95
N PHE A 387 34.54 -7.33 -5.88
CA PHE A 387 35.06 -6.65 -4.70
C PHE A 387 34.13 -6.78 -3.49
N LEU A 388 32.81 -6.58 -3.67
CA LEU A 388 31.84 -6.76 -2.59
C LEU A 388 31.87 -8.20 -2.05
N THR A 389 32.04 -9.19 -2.92
CA THR A 389 32.21 -10.60 -2.52
C THR A 389 33.46 -10.78 -1.64
N LYS A 390 34.58 -10.14 -1.99
CA LYS A 390 35.79 -10.16 -1.15
C LYS A 390 35.59 -9.48 0.20
N VAL A 391 34.85 -8.37 0.24
CA VAL A 391 34.50 -7.68 1.48
C VAL A 391 33.69 -8.60 2.39
N SER A 392 32.61 -9.19 1.88
CA SER A 392 31.78 -10.12 2.66
C SER A 392 32.58 -11.32 3.14
N GLY A 393 33.42 -11.91 2.28
CA GLY A 393 34.31 -13.01 2.66
C GLY A 393 35.36 -12.64 3.71
N TYR A 394 35.89 -11.41 3.68
CA TYR A 394 36.78 -10.92 4.74
C TYR A 394 36.03 -10.79 6.07
N LEU A 395 34.85 -10.17 6.05
CA LEU A 395 34.04 -9.94 7.25
C LEU A 395 33.56 -11.26 7.86
N SER A 396 33.14 -12.23 7.05
CA SER A 396 32.67 -13.53 7.55
C SER A 396 33.80 -14.33 8.20
N ASN A 397 35.00 -14.35 7.58
CA ASN A 397 36.20 -14.96 8.16
C ASN A 397 36.62 -14.24 9.46
N LEU A 398 36.54 -12.91 9.51
CA LEU A 398 36.81 -12.13 10.72
C LEU A 398 35.86 -12.51 11.86
N VAL A 399 34.57 -12.66 11.56
CA VAL A 399 33.54 -13.05 12.53
C VAL A 399 33.80 -14.46 13.06
N GLU A 400 34.03 -15.42 12.17
CA GLU A 400 34.33 -16.81 12.55
C GLU A 400 35.54 -16.90 13.47
N LEU A 401 36.67 -16.30 13.06
CA LEU A 401 37.91 -16.33 13.83
C LEU A 401 37.77 -15.61 15.18
N THR A 402 37.02 -14.51 15.25
CA THR A 402 36.82 -13.77 16.50
C THR A 402 35.95 -14.56 17.47
N LEU A 403 34.80 -15.06 17.04
CA LEU A 403 33.85 -15.77 17.91
C LEU A 403 34.35 -17.16 18.35
N ASN A 404 35.30 -17.75 17.61
CA ASN A 404 36.02 -18.94 18.06
C ASN A 404 36.94 -18.67 19.28
N ASN A 405 37.32 -17.42 19.53
CA ASN A 405 38.23 -17.03 20.62
C ASN A 405 37.52 -16.34 21.80
N ILE A 406 36.38 -15.68 21.57
CA ILE A 406 35.65 -14.95 22.61
C ILE A 406 34.14 -14.96 22.38
N SER A 407 33.36 -15.12 23.46
CA SER A 407 31.91 -14.95 23.42
C SER A 407 31.56 -13.46 23.40
N ALA A 408 30.77 -13.05 22.42
CA ALA A 408 30.28 -11.68 22.27
C ALA A 408 28.90 -11.70 21.63
N ILE A 409 28.08 -10.69 21.87
CA ILE A 409 26.81 -10.50 21.15
C ILE A 409 27.15 -9.99 19.75
N LEU A 410 26.67 -10.68 18.72
CA LEU A 410 27.00 -10.36 17.33
C LEU A 410 25.94 -9.41 16.74
N ILE A 411 26.35 -8.25 16.24
CA ILE A 411 25.48 -7.26 15.59
C ILE A 411 25.94 -7.08 14.14
N LEU A 412 25.11 -7.51 13.19
CA LEU A 412 25.42 -7.54 11.76
C LEU A 412 24.62 -6.47 11.01
N ILE A 413 25.32 -5.68 10.20
CA ILE A 413 24.73 -4.57 9.43
C ILE A 413 24.98 -4.76 7.93
N GLY A 414 23.90 -4.91 7.18
CA GLY A 414 23.88 -5.22 5.75
C GLY A 414 23.38 -6.64 5.48
N GLY A 415 22.52 -6.81 4.48
CA GLY A 415 21.89 -8.11 4.16
C GLY A 415 22.92 -9.18 3.79
N GLU A 416 23.76 -8.89 2.79
CA GLU A 416 24.83 -9.80 2.34
C GLU A 416 25.82 -10.13 3.46
N THR A 417 26.24 -9.10 4.22
CA THR A 417 27.14 -9.28 5.36
C THR A 417 26.53 -10.17 6.42
N SER A 418 25.24 -9.98 6.73
CA SER A 418 24.54 -10.78 7.71
C SER A 418 24.46 -12.25 7.27
N PHE A 419 24.13 -12.49 6.00
CA PHE A 419 24.06 -13.82 5.41
C PHE A 419 25.41 -14.54 5.49
N GLU A 420 26.48 -13.93 4.95
CA GLU A 420 27.81 -14.54 4.90
C GLU A 420 28.42 -14.76 6.29
N CYS A 421 28.24 -13.83 7.22
CA CYS A 421 28.74 -13.99 8.59
C CYS A 421 28.01 -15.09 9.35
N CYS A 422 26.68 -15.16 9.24
CA CYS A 422 25.89 -16.26 9.84
C CYS A 422 26.30 -17.61 9.26
N ASN A 423 26.52 -17.69 7.95
CA ASN A 423 26.97 -18.92 7.28
C ASN A 423 28.36 -19.36 7.79
N ALA A 424 29.31 -18.44 7.94
CA ALA A 424 30.66 -18.76 8.42
C ALA A 424 30.69 -19.31 9.85
N ILE A 425 29.81 -18.85 10.74
CA ILE A 425 29.68 -19.42 12.10
C ILE A 425 28.78 -20.66 12.16
N ASN A 426 28.35 -21.17 11.01
CA ASN A 426 27.40 -22.27 10.83
C ASN A 426 26.06 -22.00 11.52
N SER A 427 25.52 -20.78 11.44
CA SER A 427 24.24 -20.37 12.03
C SER A 427 23.14 -20.35 10.97
N GLU A 428 22.56 -21.52 10.71
CA GLU A 428 21.55 -21.71 9.63
C GLU A 428 20.12 -21.37 10.06
N ILE A 429 19.85 -21.41 11.37
CA ILE A 429 18.51 -21.19 11.94
C ILE A 429 18.62 -20.15 13.04
N LEU A 430 17.89 -19.06 12.88
CA LEU A 430 17.77 -17.98 13.84
C LEU A 430 16.37 -18.00 14.46
N GLN A 431 16.30 -18.28 15.75
CA GLN A 431 15.07 -18.12 16.51
C GLN A 431 14.94 -16.66 16.95
N VAL A 432 13.89 -15.97 16.52
CA VAL A 432 13.57 -14.64 17.05
C VAL A 432 13.11 -14.79 18.50
N ILE A 433 13.83 -14.15 19.42
CA ILE A 433 13.56 -14.21 20.86
C ILE A 433 12.96 -12.91 21.40
N ASP A 434 13.38 -11.76 20.87
CA ASP A 434 12.84 -10.44 21.28
C ASP A 434 12.91 -9.41 20.14
N GLU A 435 12.33 -8.24 20.38
CA GLU A 435 12.45 -7.05 19.55
C GLU A 435 13.36 -6.02 20.24
N VAL A 436 14.56 -5.79 19.69
CA VAL A 436 15.53 -4.83 20.24
C VAL A 436 15.02 -3.40 20.08
N THR A 437 14.54 -3.10 18.88
CA THR A 437 13.88 -1.86 18.49
C THR A 437 13.02 -2.14 17.26
N TYR A 438 12.21 -1.17 16.82
CA TYR A 438 11.26 -1.35 15.73
C TYR A 438 11.90 -2.00 14.50
N ALA A 439 11.37 -3.17 14.10
CA ALA A 439 11.83 -3.98 12.97
C ALA A 439 13.27 -4.55 13.08
N ILE A 440 13.86 -4.57 14.27
CA ILE A 440 15.18 -5.17 14.53
C ILE A 440 15.03 -6.29 15.56
N PRO A 441 15.08 -7.55 15.10
CA PRO A 441 14.92 -8.69 15.99
C PRO A 441 16.22 -8.99 16.75
N LEU A 442 16.07 -9.44 17.99
CA LEU A 442 17.07 -10.23 18.69
C LEU A 442 16.84 -11.69 18.34
N CYS A 443 17.86 -12.32 17.78
CA CYS A 443 17.84 -13.72 17.42
C CYS A 443 18.82 -14.53 18.27
N MET A 444 18.53 -15.81 18.42
CA MET A 444 19.42 -16.80 19.02
C MET A 444 19.54 -18.00 18.10
N ASP A 445 20.76 -18.51 17.93
CA ASP A 445 21.00 -19.72 17.16
C ASP A 445 21.06 -20.99 18.04
N TYR A 446 21.30 -22.15 17.43
CA TYR A 446 21.37 -23.42 18.16
C TYR A 446 22.59 -23.55 19.09
N LYS A 447 23.61 -22.70 18.93
CA LYS A 447 24.77 -22.61 19.84
C LYS A 447 24.52 -21.62 20.98
N ALA A 448 23.31 -21.06 21.08
CA ALA A 448 22.95 -19.97 21.98
C ALA A 448 23.74 -18.67 21.71
N GLN A 449 24.24 -18.48 20.48
CA GLN A 449 24.84 -17.22 20.05
C GLN A 449 23.74 -16.19 19.82
N LEU A 450 23.84 -15.04 20.49
CA LEU A 450 22.93 -13.92 20.31
C LEU A 450 23.35 -13.12 19.08
N ILE A 451 22.40 -12.90 18.17
CA ILE A 451 22.63 -12.26 16.87
C ILE A 451 21.55 -11.20 16.64
N VAL A 452 21.97 -9.99 16.30
CA VAL A 452 21.10 -8.91 15.83
C VAL A 452 21.45 -8.63 14.38
N THR A 453 20.47 -8.66 13.49
CA THR A 453 20.66 -8.34 12.06
C THR A 453 19.90 -7.10 11.69
N LYS A 454 20.54 -6.20 10.95
CA LYS A 454 19.96 -4.94 10.48
C LYS A 454 20.27 -4.72 9.01
N SER A 455 19.24 -4.42 8.20
CA SER A 455 19.44 -3.95 6.83
C SER A 455 20.09 -2.57 6.79
N GLY A 456 20.94 -2.31 5.80
CA GLY A 456 21.68 -1.05 5.68
C GLY A 456 20.82 0.20 5.48
N ASN A 457 19.59 0.04 4.97
CA ASN A 457 18.67 1.15 4.75
C ASN A 457 17.57 1.27 5.83
N LEU A 458 17.63 0.44 6.87
CA LEU A 458 16.59 0.39 7.90
C LEU A 458 16.90 1.34 9.07
N GLY A 459 15.86 1.89 9.69
CA GLY A 459 15.94 2.67 10.93
C GLY A 459 16.24 4.15 10.76
N ASN A 460 16.52 4.83 11.87
CA ASN A 460 16.83 6.26 11.95
C ASN A 460 18.30 6.46 12.37
N ALA A 461 18.74 7.71 12.56
CA ALA A 461 20.12 8.03 12.94
C ALA A 461 20.56 7.42 14.29
N ASN A 462 19.62 7.10 15.19
CA ASN A 462 19.90 6.57 16.53
C ASN A 462 19.88 5.04 16.59
N THR A 463 19.46 4.36 15.54
CA THR A 463 19.13 2.93 15.63
C THR A 463 20.27 2.06 16.16
N LEU A 464 21.53 2.33 15.81
CA LEU A 464 22.66 1.56 16.37
C LEU A 464 22.91 1.86 17.85
N VAL A 465 22.72 3.12 18.27
CA VAL A 465 22.75 3.51 19.68
C VAL A 465 21.64 2.79 20.45
N ASP A 466 20.43 2.78 19.90
CA ASP A 466 19.27 2.14 20.53
C ASP A 466 19.48 0.63 20.71
N ILE A 467 20.13 -0.03 19.73
CA ILE A 467 20.53 -1.44 19.85
C ILE A 467 21.49 -1.66 21.02
N ILE A 468 22.53 -0.83 21.18
CA ILE A 468 23.45 -1.00 22.31
C ILE A 468 22.75 -0.71 23.65
N LYS A 469 21.95 0.36 23.71
CA LYS A 469 21.17 0.73 24.90
C LYS A 469 20.23 -0.38 25.36
N TYR A 470 19.60 -1.08 24.42
CA TYR A 470 18.75 -2.22 24.74
C TYR A 470 19.49 -3.25 25.60
N PHE A 471 20.73 -3.60 25.22
CA PHE A 471 21.53 -4.55 26.00
C PHE A 471 22.05 -3.95 27.30
N ASP A 472 22.43 -2.67 27.31
CA ASP A 472 22.89 -2.00 28.53
C ASP A 472 21.78 -1.96 29.60
N CYS A 473 20.51 -1.76 29.21
CA CYS A 473 19.38 -1.86 30.12
C CYS A 473 19.19 -3.25 30.72
N HIS A 474 19.54 -4.32 29.98
CA HIS A 474 19.49 -5.69 30.49
C HIS A 474 20.72 -6.06 31.33
N ASP A 475 21.83 -5.33 31.20
CA ASP A 475 23.02 -5.50 32.03
C ASP A 475 22.83 -4.94 33.45
N ASP A 476 21.85 -4.05 33.65
CA ASP A 476 21.53 -3.39 34.92
C ASP A 476 20.41 -4.09 35.74
N GLU A 477 19.74 -5.11 35.18
CA GLU A 477 18.67 -5.93 35.81
C GLU A 477 19.15 -7.31 36.30
#